data_AF-A0A9E5RWT8-F1
#
_entry.id   AF-A0A9E5RWT8-F1
#
_cell.length_a   1.000
_cell.length_b   1.000
_cell.length_c   1.000
_cell.angle_alpha   90.00
_cell.angle_beta   90.00
_cell.angle_gamma   90.00
#
_symmetry.space_group_name_H-M   'P 1'
#
loop_
_entity.id
_entity.type
_entity.pdbx_description
1 polymer ?
#
loop_
_entity_poly.entity_id
_entity_poly.type
_entity_poly.pdbx_seq_one_letter_code
_entity_poly.pdbx_strand_id
1 'polypeptide(L)'
;MNKDDFLYPRSRYYGQVKPENMVFNANLQEFAQRISIICSLETSGKISPEEAYDQVKVLWKQLKRAKKQLQIGENPFGGEEEG
;
A
#
# COMPACT_ATOMS: atom_id res chain seq x y z
N MET A 1 -20.26 -2.73 -10.50
CA MET A 1 -19.06 -1.88 -10.45
C MET A 1 -19.06 -1.19 -9.10
N ASN A 2 -18.04 -1.42 -8.26
CA ASN A 2 -17.94 -0.77 -6.96
C ASN A 2 -17.36 0.66 -7.15
N LYS A 3 -17.75 1.62 -6.31
CA LYS A 3 -17.27 3.02 -6.39
C LYS A 3 -15.75 3.08 -6.26
N ASP A 4 -15.20 2.18 -5.44
CA ASP A 4 -13.75 2.05 -5.28
C ASP A 4 -13.07 1.60 -6.58
N ASP A 5 -13.63 0.65 -7.34
CA ASP A 5 -13.03 0.20 -8.61
C ASP A 5 -12.98 1.30 -9.67
N PHE A 6 -13.92 2.26 -9.63
CA PHE A 6 -13.96 3.39 -10.57
C PHE A 6 -12.96 4.49 -10.18
N LEU A 7 -12.90 4.83 -8.90
CA LEU A 7 -12.00 5.89 -8.42
C LEU A 7 -10.54 5.42 -8.36
N TYR A 8 -10.33 4.11 -8.33
CA TYR A 8 -9.04 3.49 -8.04
C TYR A 8 -8.70 2.35 -8.99
N PRO A 9 -8.26 2.66 -10.23
CA PRO A 9 -7.82 1.62 -11.15
C PRO A 9 -6.64 0.85 -10.53
N ARG A 10 -6.79 -0.48 -10.46
CA ARG A 10 -5.74 -1.38 -9.96
C ARG A 10 -4.81 -1.78 -11.09
N SER A 11 -3.51 -1.59 -10.88
CA SER A 11 -2.49 -2.08 -11.79
C SER A 11 -2.35 -3.59 -11.67
N ARG A 12 -2.03 -4.25 -12.78
CA ARG A 12 -1.78 -5.70 -12.77
C ARG A 12 -0.52 -5.99 -11.94
N TYR A 13 -0.58 -7.07 -11.16
CA TYR A 13 0.58 -7.57 -10.41
C TYR A 13 1.49 -8.39 -11.34
N TYR A 14 2.79 -8.12 -11.32
CA TYR A 14 3.80 -8.77 -12.17
C TYR A 14 4.90 -9.50 -11.37
N GLY A 15 4.77 -9.62 -10.06
CA GLY A 15 5.74 -10.34 -9.22
C GLY A 15 5.43 -11.84 -9.10
N GLN A 16 6.20 -12.54 -8.26
CA GLN A 16 5.97 -13.97 -7.98
C GLN A 16 4.54 -14.21 -7.50
N VAL A 17 3.84 -15.12 -8.17
CA VAL A 17 2.45 -15.48 -7.86
C VAL A 17 2.39 -16.32 -6.58
N LYS A 18 2.37 -15.64 -5.44
CA LYS A 18 2.09 -16.19 -4.12
C LYS A 18 0.87 -15.46 -3.54
N PRO A 19 -0.04 -16.13 -2.81
CA PRO A 19 -1.21 -15.48 -2.22
C PRO A 19 -0.86 -14.24 -1.40
N GLU A 20 0.17 -14.33 -0.56
CA GLU A 20 0.63 -13.26 0.32
C GLU A 20 1.12 -12.06 -0.48
N ASN A 21 1.86 -12.32 -1.56
CA ASN A 21 2.35 -11.29 -2.47
C ASN A 21 1.21 -10.54 -3.18
N MET A 22 0.19 -11.27 -3.63
CA MET A 22 -0.97 -10.68 -4.30
C MET A 22 -1.79 -9.83 -3.32
N VAL A 23 -2.02 -10.33 -2.11
CA VAL A 23 -2.73 -9.60 -1.05
C VAL A 23 -1.93 -8.36 -0.62
N PHE A 24 -0.61 -8.48 -0.43
CA PHE A 24 0.23 -7.34 -0.09
C PHE A 24 0.26 -6.29 -1.20
N ASN A 25 0.34 -6.71 -2.46
CA ASN A 25 0.25 -5.79 -3.59
C ASN A 25 -1.10 -5.06 -3.63
N ALA A 26 -2.22 -5.72 -3.32
CA ALA A 26 -3.51 -5.06 -3.24
C ALA A 26 -3.52 -3.97 -2.14
N ASN A 27 -2.98 -4.28 -0.95
CA ASN A 27 -2.83 -3.30 0.13
C ASN A 27 -1.91 -2.13 -0.26
N LEU A 28 -0.83 -2.40 -1.01
CA LEU A 28 0.11 -1.39 -1.48
C LEU A 28 -0.52 -0.45 -2.51
N GLN A 29 -1.33 -0.98 -3.43
CA GLN A 29 -2.06 -0.18 -4.41
C GLN A 29 -3.09 0.72 -3.73
N GLU A 30 -3.84 0.19 -2.76
CA GLU A 30 -4.77 0.98 -1.96
C GLU A 30 -4.05 2.10 -1.18
N PHE A 31 -2.90 1.79 -0.57
CA PHE A 31 -2.07 2.79 0.09
C PHE A 31 -1.69 3.93 -0.87
N ALA A 32 -1.13 3.60 -2.04
CA ALA A 32 -0.69 4.59 -3.02
C ALA A 32 -1.85 5.50 -3.50
N GLN A 33 -3.02 4.91 -3.71
CA GLN A 33 -4.23 5.62 -4.12
C GLN A 33 -4.72 6.58 -3.03
N ARG A 34 -4.80 6.13 -1.78
CA ARG A 34 -5.21 6.99 -0.65
C ARG A 34 -4.23 8.14 -0.42
N ILE A 35 -2.92 7.89 -0.55
CA ILE A 35 -1.89 8.95 -0.49
C ILE A 35 -2.14 10.01 -1.57
N SER A 36 -2.41 9.59 -2.81
CA SER A 36 -2.68 10.53 -3.91
C SER A 36 -3.88 11.44 -3.63
N ILE A 37 -4.95 10.91 -3.04
CA ILE A 37 -6.10 11.73 -2.61
C ILE A 37 -5.72 12.69 -1.50
N ILE A 38 -5.02 12.23 -0.46
CA ILE A 38 -4.59 13.08 0.65
C ILE A 38 -3.76 14.25 0.14
N CYS A 39 -2.78 13.99 -0.74
CA CYS A 39 -1.98 15.04 -1.36
C CYS A 39 -2.85 16.00 -2.20
N SER A 40 -3.84 15.49 -2.94
CA SER A 40 -4.75 16.34 -3.72
C SER A 40 -5.61 17.24 -2.84
N LEU A 41 -6.07 16.74 -1.69
CA LEU A 41 -6.84 17.51 -0.71
C LEU A 41 -5.97 18.60 -0.05
N GLU A 42 -4.73 18.26 0.30
CA GLU A 42 -3.78 19.22 0.87
C GLU A 42 -3.43 20.32 -0.14
N THR A 43 -3.07 19.94 -1.38
CA THR A 43 -2.68 20.88 -2.43
C THR A 43 -3.83 21.78 -2.86
N SER A 44 -5.08 21.32 -2.74
CA SER A 44 -6.27 22.15 -2.97
C SER A 44 -6.72 22.97 -1.74
N GLY A 45 -5.95 22.92 -0.65
CA GLY A 45 -6.20 23.67 0.58
C GLY A 45 -7.39 23.16 1.40
N LYS A 46 -7.86 21.93 1.16
CA LYS A 46 -9.01 21.34 1.86
C LYS A 46 -8.65 20.78 3.23
N ILE A 47 -7.40 20.37 3.41
CA ILE A 47 -6.83 19.94 4.69
C ILE A 47 -5.45 20.60 4.85
N SER A 48 -4.98 20.74 6.10
CA SER A 48 -3.66 21.31 6.35
C SER A 48 -2.54 20.29 6.03
N PRO A 49 -1.30 20.76 5.81
CA PRO A 49 -0.14 19.87 5.68
C PRO A 49 0.05 18.93 6.88
N GLU A 50 -0.21 19.42 8.10
CA GLU A 50 -0.12 18.63 9.33
C GLU A 50 -1.19 17.51 9.36
N GLU A 51 -2.43 17.84 8.99
CA GLU A 51 -3.50 16.86 8.92
C GLU A 51 -3.24 15.80 7.83
N ALA A 52 -2.74 16.23 6.67
CA ALA A 52 -2.32 15.31 5.61
C ALA A 52 -1.21 14.36 6.10
N TYR A 53 -0.19 14.90 6.78
CA TYR A 53 0.90 14.11 7.34
C TYR A 53 0.42 13.05 8.35
N ASP A 54 -0.48 13.43 9.26
CA ASP A 54 -1.01 12.48 10.25
C ASP A 54 -1.82 11.36 9.60
N GLN A 55 -2.62 11.68 8.57
CA GLN A 55 -3.33 10.66 7.79
C GLN A 55 -2.35 9.72 7.06
N VAL A 56 -1.33 10.26 6.38
CA VAL A 56 -0.27 9.47 5.72
C VAL A 56 0.42 8.54 6.73
N LYS A 57 0.72 9.04 7.93
CA LYS A 57 1.39 8.27 8.99
C LYS A 57 0.54 7.09 9.47
N VAL A 58 -0.79 7.25 9.56
CA VAL A 58 -1.71 6.15 9.88
C VAL A 58 -1.71 5.10 8.79
N LEU A 59 -1.83 5.50 7.52
CA LEU A 59 -1.80 4.59 6.37
C LEU A 59 -0.48 3.81 6.30
N TRP A 60 0.65 4.47 6.55
CA TRP A 60 1.96 3.84 6.58
C TRP A 60 2.06 2.77 7.68
N LYS A 61 1.54 3.06 8.89
CA LYS A 61 1.49 2.07 9.98
C LYS A 61 0.64 0.85 9.60
N GLN A 62 -0.50 1.06 8.93
CA GLN A 62 -1.36 -0.02 8.44
C GLN A 62 -0.64 -0.89 7.40
N LEU A 63 0.00 -0.26 6.40
CA LEU A 63 0.76 -0.98 5.37
C LEU A 63 1.91 -1.80 5.97
N LYS A 64 2.67 -1.23 6.91
CA LYS A 64 3.73 -1.97 7.63
C LYS A 64 3.19 -3.16 8.41
N ARG A 65 2.04 -3.02 9.06
CA ARG A 65 1.39 -4.13 9.78
C ARG A 65 0.98 -5.23 8.82
N ALA A 66 0.36 -4.90 7.68
CA ALA A 66 -0.01 -5.86 6.65
C ALA A 66 1.22 -6.59 6.10
N LYS A 67 2.31 -5.88 5.81
CA LYS A 67 3.59 -6.47 5.37
C LYS A 67 4.08 -7.55 6.34
N LYS A 68 4.09 -7.24 7.64
CA LYS A 68 4.53 -8.17 8.70
C LYS A 68 3.60 -9.36 8.84
N GLN A 69 2.29 -9.14 8.83
CA GLN A 69 1.29 -10.22 8.95
C GLN A 69 1.35 -11.20 7.77
N LEU A 70 1.72 -10.72 6.59
CA LEU A 70 1.89 -11.51 5.37
C LEU A 70 3.32 -12.05 5.20
N GLN A 71 4.22 -11.82 6.16
CA GLN A 71 5.62 -12.26 6.15
C GLN A 71 6.37 -11.85 4.87
N ILE A 72 6.00 -10.72 4.27
CA ILE A 72 6.59 -10.26 3.02
C ILE A 72 8.02 -9.80 3.26
N GLY A 73 8.97 -10.45 2.59
CA GLY A 73 10.39 -10.16 2.75
C GLY A 73 10.98 -10.66 4.08
N GLU A 74 10.25 -11.47 4.84
CA GLU A 74 10.84 -12.26 5.92
C GLU A 74 11.34 -13.58 5.32
N ASN A 75 12.63 -13.86 5.46
CA ASN A 75 13.16 -15.20 5.21
C ASN A 75 13.45 -15.85 6.57
N PRO A 76 12.54 -16.68 7.13
CA PRO A 76 12.78 -17.35 8.40
C PRO A 76 13.94 -18.34 8.35
N PHE A 77 14.36 -18.75 7.15
CA PHE A 77 15.50 -19.63 6.90
C PHE A 77 16.34 -19.03 5.77
N GLY A 78 17.25 -18.11 6.10
CA GLY A 78 18.25 -17.59 5.17
C GLY A 78 19.13 -18.71 4.59
N GLY A 79 18.62 -19.42 3.59
CA GLY A 79 19.42 -20.16 2.63
C GLY A 79 19.70 -19.22 1.46
N GLU A 80 20.98 -18.97 1.25
CA GLU A 80 21.54 -18.24 0.11
C GLU A 80 20.91 -18.74 -1.21
N GLU A 81 20.25 -17.86 -1.96
CA GLU A 81 20.05 -18.11 -3.38
C GLU A 81 21.35 -17.73 -4.08
N GLU A 82 22.27 -18.69 -4.21
CA GLU A 82 23.27 -18.69 -5.27
C GLU A 82 22.56 -18.82 -6.63
N GLY A 83 22.90 -17.93 -7.55
CA GLY A 83 22.45 -17.92 -8.94
C GLY A 83 23.02 -16.73 -9.71
#